data_AF-A0A3Q8SVF9-F1
#
_entry.id   AF-A0A3Q8SVF9-F1
#
_cell.length_a   1.000
_cell.length_b   1.000
_cell.length_c   1.000
_cell.angle_alpha   90.00
_cell.angle_beta   90.00
_cell.angle_gamma   90.00
#
_symmetry.space_group_name_H-M   'P 1'
#
loop_
_entity.id
_entity.type
_entity.pdbx_description
1 polymer ?
#
loop_
_entity_poly.entity_id
_entity_poly.type
_entity_poly.pdbx_seq_one_letter_code
_entity_poly.pdbx_strand_id
1 'polypeptide(L)' 'MELIVNALGHPEWIDQANFNTNDLREKNWQDVKNAMQSVLETKDAAKWNQILHDAGVPAGLVLNVDKNTPP' A
#
# COMPACT_ATOMS: atom_id res chain seq x y z
N MET A 1 4.64 8.17 -5.28
CA MET A 1 3.20 8.02 -4.98
C MET A 1 2.45 7.39 -6.15
N GLU A 2 2.74 7.80 -7.38
CA GLU A 2 2.06 7.36 -8.61
C GLU A 2 1.99 5.83 -8.83
N LEU A 3 3.07 5.09 -8.57
CA LEU A 3 3.09 3.63 -8.77
C LEU A 3 2.16 2.89 -7.81
N ILE A 4 2.13 3.26 -6.52
CA ILE A 4 1.35 2.55 -5.51
C ILE A 4 -0.15 2.84 -5.65
N VAL A 5 -0.53 4.07 -5.99
CA VAL A 5 -1.95 4.43 -6.18
C VAL A 5 -2.52 3.79 -7.45
N ASN A 6 -1.71 3.67 -8.52
CA ASN A 6 -2.08 2.90 -9.70
C ASN A 6 -2.21 1.41 -9.39
N ALA A 7 -1.28 0.84 -8.62
CA ALA A 7 -1.32 -0.57 -8.21
C ALA A 7 -2.53 -0.89 -7.31
N LEU A 8 -2.94 0.06 -6.46
CA LEU A 8 -4.14 -0.03 -5.64
C LEU A 8 -5.44 0.22 -6.43
N GLY A 9 -5.35 0.62 -7.70
CA GLY A 9 -6.51 0.90 -8.55
C GLY A 9 -7.18 2.25 -8.28
N HIS A 10 -6.47 3.17 -7.61
CA HIS A 10 -6.95 4.49 -7.23
C HIS A 10 -6.07 5.62 -7.80
N PRO A 11 -5.90 5.72 -9.13
CA PRO A 11 -5.12 6.79 -9.74
C PRO A 11 -5.64 8.19 -9.34
N GLU A 12 -6.93 8.32 -9.00
CA GLU A 12 -7.53 9.57 -8.55
C GLU A 12 -6.94 10.12 -7.23
N TRP A 13 -6.25 9.29 -6.44
CA TRP A 13 -5.57 9.74 -5.22
C TRP A 13 -4.37 10.65 -5.49
N ILE A 14 -3.85 10.68 -6.72
CA ILE A 14 -2.79 11.62 -7.13
C ILE A 14 -3.32 13.05 -7.11
N ASP A 15 -4.53 13.24 -7.63
CA ASP A 15 -5.19 14.55 -7.74
C ASP A 15 -5.99 14.92 -6.49
N GLN A 16 -6.26 13.98 -5.58
CA GLN A 16 -6.94 14.29 -4.33
C GLN A 16 -6.14 15.31 -3.52
N ALA A 17 -6.79 16.44 -3.21
CA ALA A 17 -6.18 17.55 -2.48
C ALA A 17 -5.48 17.11 -1.19
N ASN A 18 -6.04 16.12 -0.48
CA ASN A 18 -5.49 15.65 0.81
C ASN A 18 -4.28 14.70 0.66
N PHE A 19 -4.02 14.20 -0.55
CA PHE A 19 -3.01 13.17 -0.86
C PHE A 19 -1.92 13.66 -1.83
N ASN A 20 -2.17 14.80 -2.48
CA ASN A 20 -1.36 15.35 -3.56
C ASN A 20 0.07 15.68 -3.08
N THR A 21 0.21 16.45 -2.00
CA THR A 21 1.53 16.85 -1.47
C THR A 21 1.95 16.03 -0.24
N ASN A 22 3.26 15.98 0.01
CA ASN A 22 3.80 15.26 1.17
C ASN A 22 3.33 15.86 2.50
N ASP A 23 3.27 17.19 2.60
CA ASP A 23 2.77 17.91 3.77
C ASP A 23 1.30 17.57 4.07
N LEU A 24 0.47 17.46 3.03
CA LEU A 24 -0.93 17.09 3.17
C LEU A 24 -1.09 15.61 3.54
N ARG A 25 -0.26 14.71 2.99
CA ARG A 25 -0.25 13.31 3.43
C ARG A 25 0.21 13.17 4.87
N GLU A 26 1.16 13.99 5.33
CA GLU A 26 1.59 13.97 6.72
C GLU A 26 0.50 14.51 7.65
N LYS A 27 -0.20 15.58 7.26
CA LYS A 27 -1.33 16.11 8.04
C LYS A 27 -2.54 15.17 8.06
N ASN A 28 -2.80 14.48 6.95
CA ASN A 28 -3.94 13.58 6.78
C ASN A 28 -3.52 12.10 6.84
N TRP A 29 -2.37 11.79 7.44
CA TRP A 29 -1.76 10.45 7.39
C TRP A 29 -2.69 9.34 7.83
N GLN A 30 -3.59 9.64 8.76
CA GLN A 30 -4.55 8.69 9.31
C GLN A 30 -5.64 8.35 8.29
N ASP A 31 -6.13 9.35 7.56
CA ASP A 31 -7.08 9.19 6.46
C ASP A 31 -6.44 8.43 5.30
N VAL A 32 -5.20 8.79 4.95
CA VAL A 32 -4.39 8.12 3.92
C VAL A 32 -4.20 6.65 4.28
N LYS A 33 -3.85 6.36 5.53
CA LYS A 33 -3.67 5.00 6.03
C LYS A 33 -4.97 4.21 5.98
N ASN A 34 -6.09 4.80 6.42
CA ASN A 34 -7.40 4.12 6.42
C ASN A 34 -7.87 3.79 5.00
N ALA A 35 -7.68 4.72 4.05
CA ALA A 35 -7.99 4.51 2.65
C ALA A 35 -7.14 3.36 2.07
N MET A 36 -5.83 3.37 2.30
CA MET A 36 -4.94 2.29 1.86
C MET A 36 -5.27 0.95 2.51
N GLN A 37 -5.56 0.92 3.82
CA GLN A 37 -5.94 -0.32 4.52
C GLN A 37 -7.22 -0.91 3.95
N SER A 38 -8.25 -0.09 3.73
CA SER A 38 -9.52 -0.55 3.17
C SER A 38 -9.35 -1.26 1.83
N VAL A 39 -8.39 -0.82 1.01
CA VAL A 39 -8.05 -1.47 -0.26
C VAL A 39 -7.20 -2.72 -0.02
N LEU A 40 -6.17 -2.63 0.81
CA LEU A 40 -5.28 -3.75 1.09
C LEU A 40 -6.01 -4.94 1.74
N GLU A 41 -7.08 -4.69 2.50
CA GLU A 41 -7.93 -5.71 3.10
C GLU A 41 -8.79 -6.48 2.06
N THR A 42 -8.88 -6.00 0.82
CA THR A 42 -9.69 -6.67 -0.23
C THR A 42 -9.03 -7.91 -0.85
N LYS A 43 -7.73 -8.14 -0.60
CA LYS A 43 -6.99 -9.30 -1.15
C LYS A 43 -5.94 -9.80 -0.15
N ASP A 44 -5.56 -11.06 -0.30
CA ASP A 44 -4.45 -11.64 0.46
C ASP A 44 -3.13 -10.92 0.21
N ALA A 45 -2.28 -10.92 1.24
CA ALA A 45 -0.96 -10.31 1.20
C ALA A 45 -0.10 -10.86 0.04
N ALA A 46 -0.16 -12.17 -0.24
CA ALA A 46 0.55 -12.78 -1.37
C ALA A 46 0.08 -12.22 -2.73
N LYS A 47 -1.21 -11.93 -2.86
CA LYS A 47 -1.78 -11.33 -4.08
C LYS A 47 -1.32 -9.89 -4.24
N TRP A 48 -1.36 -9.11 -3.16
CA TRP A 48 -0.83 -7.74 -3.16
C TRP A 48 0.65 -7.67 -3.45
N ASN A 49 1.45 -8.60 -2.92
CA ASN A 49 2.87 -8.69 -3.24
C ASN A 49 3.12 -8.86 -4.74
N GLN A 50 2.35 -9.73 -5.40
CA GLN A 50 2.45 -9.91 -6.84
C GLN A 50 2.06 -8.64 -7.59
N ILE A 51 0.94 -8.00 -7.22
CA ILE A 51 0.45 -6.76 -7.86
C ILE A 51 1.46 -5.61 -7.70
N LEU A 52 1.99 -5.42 -6.49
CA LEU A 52 2.95 -4.36 -6.19
C LEU A 52 4.30 -4.60 -6.86
N HIS A 53 4.75 -5.86 -6.91
CA HIS A 53 5.95 -6.25 -7.63
C HIS A 53 5.81 -5.97 -9.13
N ASP A 54 4.69 -6.37 -9.74
CA ASP A 54 4.41 -6.16 -11.17
C ASP A 54 4.32 -4.67 -11.52
N ALA A 55 3.75 -3.86 -10.61
CA ALA A 55 3.70 -2.41 -10.73
C ALA A 55 5.05 -1.70 -10.47
N GLY A 56 6.12 -2.43 -10.15
CA GLY A 56 7.44 -1.84 -9.84
C GLY A 56 7.47 -1.06 -8.53
N VAL A 57 6.51 -1.28 -7.63
CA VAL A 57 6.48 -0.67 -6.31
C VAL A 57 7.42 -1.45 -5.39
N PRO A 58 8.44 -0.81 -4.79
CA PRO A 58 9.28 -1.45 -3.78
C PRO A 58 8.47 -1.65 -2.49
N ALA A 59 7.71 -2.74 -2.43
CA ALA A 59 6.95 -3.16 -1.26
C ALA A 59 7.49 -4.52 -0.78
N GLY A 60 7.76 -4.63 0.52
CA GLY A 60 8.13 -5.89 1.15
C GLY A 60 6.95 -6.47 1.90
N LEU A 61 6.63 -7.74 1.65
CA LEU A 61 5.79 -8.53 2.56
C LEU A 61 6.47 -8.57 3.93
N VAL A 62 5.77 -8.09 4.97
CA VAL A 62 6.14 -8.39 6.35
C VAL A 62 5.74 -9.84 6.60
N LEU A 63 6.67 -10.76 6.32
CA LEU A 63 6.53 -12.15 6.70
C LEU A 63 6.75 -12.22 8.22
N ASN A 64 5.71 -12.58 8.98
CA ASN A 64 5.93 -13.02 10.35
C ASN A 64 6.91 -14.20 10.28
N VAL A 65 8.05 -14.07 10.94
CA VAL A 65 8.98 -15.18 11.13
C VAL A 65 8.41 -16.13 12.18
N ASP A 66 7.29 -16.78 11.89
CA ASP A 66 7.09 -18.15 12.38
C ASP A 66 7.89 -19.08 11.46
N LYS A 67 9.21 -18.84 11.41
CA LYS A 67 10.14 -19.82 10.89
C LYS A 67 10.33 -20.79 12.02
N ASN A 68 9.49 -21.82 12.02
CA ASN A 68 9.73 -23.12 12.64
C ASN A 68 11.21 -23.33 12.93
N THR A 69 11.57 -23.19 14.20
CA THR A 69 12.78 -23.76 14.77
C THR A 69 12.83 -25.23 14.34
N PRO A 70 13.87 -25.70 13.63
CA PRO A 70 13.97 -27.13 13.33
C PRO A 70 14.16 -27.93 14.64
N PRO A 71 13.73 -29.21 14.67
CA PRO A 71 13.70 -30.06 15.87
C PRO A 71 15.08 -30.34 16.48
#